data_AF-A0A7M4ASZ2-F1
#
_entry.id   AF-A0A7M4ASZ2-F1
#
_cell.length_a   1.000
_cell.length_b   1.000
_cell.length_c   1.000
_cell.angle_alpha   90.00
_cell.angle_beta   90.00
_cell.angle_gamma   90.00
#
_symmetry.space_group_name_H-M   'P 1'
#
loop_
_entity.id
_entity.type
_entity.pdbx_description
1 polymer ?
#
loop_
_entity_poly.entity_id
_entity_poly.type
_entity_poly.pdbx_seq_one_letter_code
_entity_poly.pdbx_strand_id
1 'polypeptide(L)'
;MGMVRHDAYALLLQGNDVLTFINGLSTNRVEGACTTVFTNRSAKIVDVCEVVPVGEQIALIGYAPHKQSLVAHLTERILGQEVSITDISHLNDVFIGTGEGEFPEGTTHHNSRFGSMAIVPVRHEWQASWDQEAWTEHRIEHQIPFYAHEITQKVNPLKGGLGDLVHPQKGCYIGQEVLTRMRTRNSIDYVIRKKTNPVEKATTIGQHNSLVVERVQ
;
A
#
# COMPACT_ATOMS: atom_id res chain seq x y z
N MET A 1 9.39 9.90 -17.04
CA MET A 1 9.95 8.91 -16.11
C MET A 1 10.45 9.67 -14.90
N GLY A 2 10.30 9.14 -13.69
CA GLY A 2 10.71 9.85 -12.48
C GLY A 2 10.19 9.20 -11.20
N MET A 3 10.59 9.78 -10.08
CA MET A 3 10.28 9.31 -8.73
C MET A 3 9.79 10.48 -7.87
N VAL A 4 8.74 10.27 -7.09
CA VAL A 4 8.24 11.19 -6.07
C VAL A 4 8.59 10.68 -4.68
N ARG A 5 8.82 11.59 -3.72
CA ARG A 5 8.94 11.20 -2.30
C ARG A 5 7.57 10.77 -1.77
N HIS A 6 7.51 9.59 -1.18
CA HIS A 6 6.33 9.05 -0.51
C HIS A 6 6.41 9.36 0.99
N ASP A 7 5.33 9.90 1.56
CA ASP A 7 5.19 10.11 3.01
C ASP A 7 4.97 8.77 3.72
N ALA A 8 6.06 8.03 3.87
CA ALA A 8 6.05 6.64 4.32
C ALA A 8 6.58 6.50 5.74
N TYR A 9 6.18 5.42 6.40
CA TYR A 9 6.94 4.86 7.51
C TYR A 9 7.58 3.54 7.09
N ALA A 10 8.63 3.15 7.82
CA ALA A 10 9.28 1.85 7.66
C ALA A 10 9.38 1.15 9.01
N LEU A 11 8.76 -0.02 9.12
CA LEU A 11 8.86 -0.90 10.28
C LEU A 11 9.71 -2.11 9.93
N LEU A 12 10.70 -2.43 10.74
CA LEU A 12 11.48 -3.65 10.63
C LEU A 12 10.88 -4.72 11.54
N LEU A 13 10.39 -5.79 10.93
CA LEU A 13 9.85 -6.95 11.62
C LEU A 13 10.89 -8.06 11.65
N GLN A 14 11.07 -8.65 12.82
CA GLN A 14 12.02 -9.73 13.06
C GLN A 14 11.37 -10.85 13.84
N GLY A 15 11.91 -12.06 13.69
CA GLY A 15 11.48 -13.23 14.44
C GLY A 15 11.08 -14.39 13.55
N ASN A 16 10.44 -15.38 14.14
CA ASN A 16 10.01 -16.57 13.42
C ASN A 16 8.69 -16.32 12.70
N ASP A 17 8.54 -16.89 11.51
CA ASP A 17 7.28 -16.90 10.75
C ASP A 17 6.66 -15.50 10.48
N VAL A 18 7.48 -14.44 10.36
CA VAL A 18 7.00 -13.05 10.12
C VAL A 18 6.10 -12.96 8.88
N LEU A 19 6.44 -13.64 7.79
CA LEU A 19 5.61 -13.68 6.59
C LEU A 19 4.26 -14.35 6.85
N THR A 20 4.25 -15.45 7.62
CA THR A 20 3.02 -16.13 8.04
C THR A 20 2.15 -15.22 8.92
N PHE A 21 2.78 -14.48 9.85
CA PHE A 21 2.11 -13.49 10.68
C PHE A 21 1.44 -12.40 9.82
N ILE A 22 2.18 -11.77 8.90
CA ILE A 22 1.63 -10.76 7.98
C ILE A 22 0.54 -11.36 7.09
N ASN A 23 0.75 -12.58 6.58
CA ASN A 23 -0.22 -13.29 5.77
C ASN A 23 -1.54 -13.53 6.55
N GLY A 24 -1.49 -13.87 7.83
CA GLY A 24 -2.69 -14.07 8.65
C GLY A 24 -3.48 -12.78 8.93
N LEU A 25 -2.86 -11.61 8.76
CA LEU A 25 -3.45 -10.31 9.11
C LEU A 25 -3.88 -9.46 7.90
N SER A 26 -3.45 -9.83 6.70
CA SER A 26 -3.62 -9.01 5.50
C SER A 26 -4.33 -9.74 4.35
N THR A 27 -4.88 -8.98 3.40
CA THR A 27 -5.81 -9.50 2.40
C THR A 27 -5.14 -10.19 1.21
N ASN A 28 -3.86 -9.90 0.92
CA ASN A 28 -3.14 -10.52 -0.19
C ASN A 28 -2.39 -11.78 0.28
N ARG A 29 -2.00 -12.67 -0.63
CA ARG A 29 -1.14 -13.82 -0.31
C ARG A 29 0.29 -13.34 -0.10
N VAL A 30 0.82 -13.51 1.11
CA VAL A 30 2.14 -13.00 1.50
C VAL A 30 3.09 -14.18 1.69
N GLU A 31 3.93 -14.42 0.69
CA GLU A 31 4.97 -15.47 0.67
C GLU A 31 6.36 -14.89 0.39
N GLY A 32 6.45 -13.57 0.28
CA GLY A 32 7.66 -12.83 -0.08
C GLY A 32 7.31 -11.37 -0.36
N ALA A 33 8.10 -10.73 -1.22
CA ALA A 33 7.90 -9.34 -1.59
C ALA A 33 6.55 -9.11 -2.27
N CYS A 34 5.70 -8.24 -1.72
CA CYS A 34 4.40 -7.91 -2.30
C CYS A 34 3.78 -6.66 -1.67
N THR A 35 2.74 -6.12 -2.31
CA THR A 35 1.80 -5.18 -1.69
C THR A 35 0.63 -5.94 -1.06
N THR A 36 0.21 -5.57 0.14
CA THR A 36 -0.95 -6.17 0.83
C THR A 36 -1.75 -5.13 1.61
N VAL A 37 -3.02 -5.42 1.87
CA VAL A 37 -3.90 -4.52 2.63
C VAL A 37 -4.18 -5.11 4.00
N PHE A 38 -3.98 -4.32 5.06
CA PHE A 38 -4.46 -4.66 6.39
C PHE A 38 -5.87 -4.11 6.56
N THR A 39 -6.77 -4.93 7.09
CA THR A 39 -8.17 -4.54 7.31
C THR A 39 -8.59 -4.78 8.75
N ASN A 40 -9.55 -3.99 9.22
CA ASN A 40 -10.19 -4.22 10.50
C ASN A 40 -11.36 -5.23 10.36
N ARG A 41 -12.01 -5.57 11.49
CA ARG A 41 -13.13 -6.54 11.51
C ARG A 41 -14.32 -6.14 10.63
N SER A 42 -14.47 -4.85 10.34
CA SER A 42 -15.49 -4.32 9.41
C SER A 42 -14.99 -4.22 7.96
N ALA A 43 -13.85 -4.85 7.65
CA ALA A 43 -13.17 -4.82 6.36
C ALA A 43 -12.75 -3.43 5.86
N LYS A 44 -12.70 -2.41 6.74
CA LYS A 44 -12.12 -1.12 6.37
C LYS A 44 -10.60 -1.20 6.41
N ILE A 45 -9.96 -0.46 5.51
CA ILE A 45 -8.50 -0.38 5.43
C ILE A 45 -7.96 0.15 6.76
N VAL A 46 -6.97 -0.53 7.31
CA VAL A 46 -6.11 -0.02 8.38
C VAL A 46 -4.93 0.69 7.73
N ASP A 47 -4.25 0.00 6.82
CA ASP A 47 -3.27 0.56 5.90
C ASP A 47 -3.05 -0.37 4.70
N VAL A 48 -2.44 0.15 3.63
CA VAL A 48 -1.88 -0.64 2.53
C VAL A 48 -0.38 -0.60 2.66
N CYS A 49 0.28 -1.74 2.65
CA CYS A 49 1.70 -1.83 2.96
C CYS A 49 2.46 -2.67 1.94
N GLU A 50 3.72 -2.32 1.75
CA GLU A 50 4.71 -3.11 1.04
C GLU A 50 5.44 -4.02 2.01
N VAL A 51 5.42 -5.31 1.72
CA VAL A 51 6.21 -6.34 2.38
C VAL A 51 7.52 -6.46 1.60
N VAL A 52 8.64 -6.12 2.23
CA VAL A 52 9.96 -6.08 1.59
C VAL A 52 10.93 -6.94 2.40
N PRO A 53 11.26 -8.17 1.95
CA PRO A 53 12.28 -8.99 2.58
C PRO A 53 13.66 -8.33 2.51
N VAL A 54 14.35 -8.25 3.64
CA VAL A 54 15.71 -7.70 3.78
C VAL A 54 16.54 -8.66 4.62
N GLY A 55 17.31 -9.53 3.96
CA GLY A 55 17.97 -10.65 4.63
C GLY A 55 16.94 -11.58 5.27
N GLU A 56 17.07 -11.83 6.58
CA GLU A 56 16.12 -12.64 7.37
C GLU A 56 14.97 -11.82 7.98
N GLN A 57 14.97 -10.51 7.79
CA GLN A 57 14.00 -9.58 8.35
C GLN A 57 13.01 -9.15 7.26
N ILE A 58 11.88 -8.57 7.69
CA ILE A 58 10.90 -7.99 6.77
C ILE A 58 10.77 -6.50 7.07
N ALA A 59 11.10 -5.65 6.11
CA ALA A 59 10.69 -4.25 6.15
C ALA A 59 9.23 -4.14 5.67
N LEU A 60 8.38 -3.58 6.52
CA LEU A 60 6.99 -3.28 6.21
C LEU A 60 6.86 -1.76 6.04
N ILE A 61 6.59 -1.34 4.81
CA ILE A 61 6.51 0.06 4.43
C ILE A 61 5.04 0.42 4.24
N GLY A 62 4.58 1.50 4.86
CA GLY A 62 3.20 1.97 4.69
C GLY A 62 3.12 3.50 4.76
N TYR A 63 1.91 4.04 4.86
CA TYR A 63 1.68 5.48 4.78
C TYR A 63 1.77 6.14 6.17
N ALA A 64 2.64 7.15 6.34
CA ALA A 64 2.95 7.75 7.64
C ALA A 64 1.72 8.13 8.48
N PRO A 65 0.66 8.75 7.92
CA PRO A 65 -0.58 9.03 8.66
C PRO A 65 -1.33 7.81 9.20
N HIS A 66 -1.11 6.62 8.66
CA HIS A 66 -1.74 5.37 9.11
C HIS A 66 -0.86 4.57 10.09
N LYS A 67 0.39 4.99 10.33
CA LYS A 67 1.38 4.24 11.16
C LYS A 67 0.81 3.81 12.50
N GLN A 68 0.21 4.73 13.25
CA GLN A 68 -0.30 4.44 14.59
C GLN A 68 -1.38 3.35 14.57
N SER A 69 -2.29 3.41 13.58
CA SER A 69 -3.33 2.41 13.42
C SER A 69 -2.75 1.05 13.05
N LEU A 70 -1.75 1.01 12.16
CA LEU A 70 -1.10 -0.25 11.82
C LEU A 70 -0.33 -0.83 13.02
N VAL A 71 0.48 -0.04 13.71
CA VAL A 71 1.25 -0.52 14.87
C VAL A 71 0.32 -1.08 15.94
N ALA A 72 -0.78 -0.39 16.26
CA ALA A 72 -1.79 -0.91 17.18
C ALA A 72 -2.40 -2.23 16.66
N HIS A 73 -2.70 -2.28 15.37
CA HIS A 73 -3.23 -3.49 14.73
C HIS A 73 -2.26 -4.68 14.83
N LEU A 74 -0.96 -4.49 14.58
CA LEU A 74 0.01 -5.57 14.69
C LEU A 74 0.24 -5.97 16.16
N THR A 75 0.42 -4.99 17.05
CA THR A 75 0.78 -5.22 18.46
C THR A 75 -0.27 -6.01 19.23
N GLU A 76 -1.57 -5.73 19.01
CA GLU A 76 -2.67 -6.51 19.60
C GLU A 76 -2.61 -8.01 19.27
N ARG A 77 -1.89 -8.38 18.21
CA ARG A 77 -1.90 -9.71 17.60
C ARG A 77 -0.54 -10.41 17.69
N ILE A 78 0.49 -9.70 18.13
CA ILE A 78 1.82 -10.24 18.44
C ILE A 78 1.83 -11.04 19.74
N LEU A 79 0.87 -10.84 20.65
CA LEU A 79 0.84 -11.55 21.94
C LEU A 79 0.93 -13.07 21.77
N GLY A 80 2.01 -13.66 22.30
CA GLY A 80 2.29 -15.10 22.19
C GLY A 80 3.03 -15.53 20.92
N GLN A 81 3.48 -14.58 20.09
CA GLN A 81 4.28 -14.82 18.89
C GLN A 81 5.70 -14.29 19.08
N GLU A 82 6.67 -14.96 18.47
CA GLU A 82 8.07 -14.52 18.44
C GLU A 82 8.29 -13.51 17.30
N VAL A 83 7.55 -12.39 17.33
CA VAL A 83 7.68 -11.30 16.36
C VAL A 83 7.94 -9.99 17.09
N SER A 84 8.99 -9.27 16.69
CA SER A 84 9.29 -7.92 17.17
C SER A 84 9.12 -6.90 16.05
N ILE A 85 8.80 -5.66 16.42
CA ILE A 85 8.66 -4.51 15.50
C ILE A 85 9.59 -3.40 15.97
N THR A 86 10.41 -2.89 15.06
CA THR A 86 11.25 -1.71 15.29
C THR A 86 10.92 -0.63 14.26
N ASP A 87 10.70 0.61 14.69
CA ASP A 87 10.50 1.73 13.77
C ASP A 87 11.86 2.24 13.24
N ILE A 88 12.06 2.09 11.94
CA ILE A 88 13.28 2.52 11.22
C ILE A 88 12.98 3.63 10.20
N SER A 89 11.85 4.32 10.34
CA SER A 89 11.42 5.37 9.41
C SER A 89 12.44 6.51 9.34
N HIS A 90 13.07 6.86 10.46
CA HIS A 90 14.08 7.92 10.53
C HIS A 90 15.39 7.59 9.79
N LEU A 91 15.59 6.33 9.37
CA LEU A 91 16.78 5.88 8.65
C LEU A 91 16.56 5.82 7.14
N ASN A 92 15.31 5.85 6.67
CA ASN A 92 14.97 5.57 5.28
C ASN A 92 13.99 6.59 4.71
N ASP A 93 14.33 7.13 3.55
CA ASP A 93 13.39 7.81 2.68
C ASP A 93 12.81 6.82 1.67
N VAL A 94 11.52 6.97 1.36
CA VAL A 94 10.82 6.12 0.40
C VAL A 94 10.40 6.95 -0.79
N PHE A 95 10.71 6.45 -1.98
CA PHE A 95 10.35 7.05 -3.25
C PHE A 95 9.55 6.06 -4.08
N ILE A 96 8.57 6.56 -4.84
CA ILE A 96 7.72 5.76 -5.74
C ILE A 96 7.69 6.42 -7.11
N GLY A 97 7.71 5.63 -8.18
CA GLY A 97 7.59 6.13 -9.53
C GLY A 97 7.87 5.06 -10.57
N THR A 98 8.58 5.43 -11.64
CA THR A 98 8.89 4.51 -12.75
C THR A 98 10.15 3.69 -12.53
N GLY A 99 10.92 3.96 -11.47
CA GLY A 99 12.16 3.26 -11.15
C GLY A 99 13.38 3.74 -11.94
N GLU A 100 13.23 4.85 -12.67
CA GLU A 100 14.35 5.47 -13.37
C GLU A 100 15.07 6.47 -12.45
N GLY A 101 16.40 6.38 -12.42
CA GLY A 101 17.26 7.25 -11.64
C GLY A 101 18.58 6.56 -11.31
N GLU A 102 19.59 7.36 -10.96
CA GLU A 102 20.80 6.86 -10.32
C GLU A 102 20.57 6.78 -8.82
N PHE A 103 20.50 5.56 -8.29
CA PHE A 103 20.29 5.32 -6.88
C PHE A 103 21.61 5.02 -6.17
N PRO A 104 21.82 5.55 -4.96
CA PRO A 104 23.04 5.31 -4.20
C PRO A 104 23.13 3.84 -3.75
N GLU A 105 24.35 3.40 -3.45
CA GLU A 105 24.60 2.08 -2.87
C GLU A 105 23.82 1.88 -1.56
N GLY A 106 23.25 0.69 -1.38
CA GLY A 106 22.41 0.37 -0.23
C GLY A 106 20.94 0.76 -0.40
N THR A 107 20.52 1.27 -1.57
CA THR A 107 19.11 1.41 -1.91
C THR A 107 18.44 0.04 -2.02
N THR A 108 17.33 -0.15 -1.31
CA THR A 108 16.48 -1.32 -1.48
C THR A 108 15.43 -1.03 -2.55
N HIS A 109 15.36 -1.86 -3.59
CA HIS A 109 14.36 -1.75 -4.65
C HIS A 109 13.22 -2.73 -4.43
N HIS A 110 12.00 -2.26 -4.64
CA HIS A 110 10.79 -3.06 -4.49
C HIS A 110 9.81 -2.77 -5.62
N ASN A 111 9.12 -3.81 -6.10
CA ASN A 111 8.05 -3.65 -7.08
C ASN A 111 6.72 -3.53 -6.33
N SER A 112 6.26 -2.29 -6.17
CA SER A 112 4.98 -1.98 -5.54
C SER A 112 3.83 -2.06 -6.55
N ARG A 113 2.61 -2.28 -6.05
CA ARG A 113 1.38 -2.09 -6.82
C ARG A 113 1.22 -0.67 -7.37
N PHE A 114 1.93 0.31 -6.81
CA PHE A 114 1.88 1.72 -7.19
C PHE A 114 3.03 2.14 -8.13
N GLY A 115 3.93 1.23 -8.50
CA GLY A 115 5.09 1.52 -9.34
C GLY A 115 6.37 0.92 -8.76
N SER A 116 7.52 1.35 -9.29
CA SER A 116 8.81 1.02 -8.68
C SER A 116 8.99 1.84 -7.40
N MET A 117 9.39 1.17 -6.33
CA MET A 117 9.71 1.76 -5.05
C MET A 117 11.21 1.67 -4.80
N ALA A 118 11.79 2.77 -4.35
CA ALA A 118 13.17 2.84 -3.87
C ALA A 118 13.16 3.28 -2.40
N ILE A 119 13.77 2.48 -1.53
CA ILE A 119 13.95 2.76 -0.11
C ILE A 119 15.42 3.14 0.06
N VAL A 120 15.67 4.43 0.25
CA VAL A 120 17.00 5.04 0.21
C VAL A 120 17.41 5.43 1.63
N PRO A 121 18.60 5.04 2.11
CA PRO A 121 19.08 5.51 3.40
C PRO A 121 19.17 7.04 3.44
N VAL A 122 18.61 7.67 4.48
CA VAL A 122 18.48 9.15 4.60
C VAL A 122 19.83 9.86 4.48
N ARG A 123 20.93 9.21 4.89
CA ARG A 123 22.30 9.73 4.78
C ARG A 123 22.74 10.11 3.36
N HIS A 124 22.05 9.62 2.33
CA HIS A 124 22.36 9.94 0.94
C HIS A 124 21.63 11.20 0.44
N GLU A 125 20.65 11.71 1.20
CA GLU A 125 19.90 12.93 0.86
C GLU A 125 19.38 12.94 -0.59
N TRP A 126 18.94 11.78 -1.08
CA TRP A 126 18.53 11.61 -2.47
C TRP A 126 17.28 12.44 -2.78
N GLN A 127 17.26 13.07 -3.95
CA GLN A 127 16.21 14.03 -4.31
C GLN A 127 15.22 13.44 -5.30
N ALA A 128 13.94 13.63 -5.01
CA ALA A 128 12.86 13.28 -5.93
C ALA A 128 12.99 14.07 -7.23
N SER A 129 12.75 13.40 -8.36
CA SER A 129 12.69 14.04 -9.68
C SER A 129 11.29 14.57 -10.01
N TRP A 130 10.27 14.13 -9.29
CA TRP A 130 8.90 14.60 -9.40
C TRP A 130 8.43 15.27 -8.11
N ASP A 131 7.64 16.33 -8.28
CA ASP A 131 6.78 16.85 -7.24
C ASP A 131 5.43 16.09 -7.19
N GLN A 132 4.55 16.51 -6.30
CA GLN A 132 3.24 15.88 -6.12
C GLN A 132 2.28 16.13 -7.29
N GLU A 133 2.47 17.20 -8.06
CA GLU A 133 1.63 17.49 -9.24
C GLU A 133 1.99 16.55 -10.39
N ALA A 134 3.28 16.45 -10.73
CA ALA A 134 3.79 15.52 -11.73
C ALA A 134 3.44 14.06 -11.38
N TRP A 135 3.55 13.70 -10.09
CA TRP A 135 3.10 12.39 -9.61
C TRP A 135 1.59 12.19 -9.80
N THR A 136 0.78 13.20 -9.50
CA THR A 136 -0.68 13.12 -9.65
C THR A 136 -1.08 12.90 -11.10
N GLU A 137 -0.48 13.64 -12.04
CA GLU A 137 -0.71 13.42 -13.48
C GLU A 137 -0.30 12.00 -13.91
N HIS A 138 0.85 11.52 -13.43
CA HIS A 138 1.29 10.15 -13.71
C HIS A 138 0.29 9.10 -13.20
N ARG A 139 -0.18 9.24 -11.95
CA ARG A 139 -1.19 8.34 -11.37
C ARG A 139 -2.48 8.35 -12.17
N ILE A 140 -2.94 9.53 -12.60
CA ILE A 140 -4.15 9.67 -13.41
C ILE A 140 -3.99 8.93 -14.73
N GLU A 141 -2.86 9.15 -15.42
CA GLU A 141 -2.59 8.54 -16.72
C GLU A 141 -2.57 7.01 -16.65
N HIS A 142 -2.01 6.46 -15.56
CA HIS A 142 -1.83 5.02 -15.35
C HIS A 142 -2.89 4.38 -14.44
N GLN A 143 -3.94 5.11 -14.06
CA GLN A 143 -5.04 4.62 -13.22
C GLN A 143 -4.56 4.03 -11.87
N ILE A 144 -3.57 4.67 -11.24
CA ILE A 144 -2.96 4.22 -9.99
C ILE A 144 -3.72 4.83 -8.79
N PRO A 145 -4.44 4.02 -7.98
CA PRO A 145 -5.03 4.52 -6.74
C PRO A 145 -3.93 4.84 -5.73
N PHE A 146 -4.15 5.83 -4.86
CA PHE A 146 -3.13 6.21 -3.89
C PHE A 146 -3.68 6.68 -2.54
N TYR A 147 -2.78 6.75 -1.56
CA TYR A 147 -3.06 7.20 -0.20
C TYR A 147 -3.66 8.60 -0.17
N ALA A 148 -4.52 8.84 0.83
CA ALA A 148 -5.31 10.07 1.02
C ALA A 148 -6.37 10.36 -0.07
N HIS A 149 -6.38 9.62 -1.18
CA HIS A 149 -7.38 9.71 -2.24
C HIS A 149 -8.30 8.48 -2.22
N GLU A 150 -8.03 7.49 -3.05
CA GLU A 150 -8.80 6.25 -3.15
C GLU A 150 -8.54 5.32 -1.96
N ILE A 151 -7.36 5.44 -1.33
CA ILE A 151 -6.93 4.62 -0.21
C ILE A 151 -7.06 5.43 1.09
N THR A 152 -8.13 5.15 1.85
CA THR A 152 -8.39 5.77 3.15
C THR A 152 -8.95 4.75 4.14
N GLN A 153 -8.83 5.04 5.44
CA GLN A 153 -9.40 4.20 6.49
C GLN A 153 -10.95 4.19 6.54
N LYS A 154 -11.61 5.00 5.70
CA LYS A 154 -13.08 5.08 5.61
C LYS A 154 -13.65 4.03 4.66
N VAL A 155 -12.85 3.51 3.74
CA VAL A 155 -13.28 2.57 2.69
C VAL A 155 -12.72 1.17 2.94
N ASN A 156 -13.29 0.19 2.24
CA ASN A 156 -12.73 -1.16 2.18
C ASN A 156 -11.88 -1.31 0.90
N PRO A 157 -10.99 -2.32 0.81
CA PRO A 157 -10.09 -2.50 -0.33
C PRO A 157 -10.82 -2.55 -1.68
N LEU A 158 -11.97 -3.24 -1.77
CA LEU A 158 -12.74 -3.32 -3.02
C LEU A 158 -13.19 -1.92 -3.46
N LYS A 159 -13.75 -1.13 -2.54
CA LYS A 159 -14.17 0.27 -2.78
C LYS A 159 -13.01 1.24 -3.05
N GLY A 160 -11.77 0.86 -2.75
CA GLY A 160 -10.57 1.64 -3.07
C GLY A 160 -9.96 1.26 -4.43
N GLY A 161 -10.59 0.37 -5.20
CA GLY A 161 -10.01 -0.15 -6.45
C GLY A 161 -8.82 -1.09 -6.23
N LEU A 162 -8.72 -1.69 -5.04
CA LEU A 162 -7.64 -2.61 -4.63
C LEU A 162 -8.12 -4.07 -4.64
N GLY A 163 -9.06 -4.41 -5.52
CA GLY A 163 -9.64 -5.75 -5.58
C GLY A 163 -8.61 -6.84 -5.89
N ASP A 164 -7.58 -6.51 -6.66
CA ASP A 164 -6.45 -7.37 -6.98
C ASP A 164 -5.56 -7.70 -5.77
N LEU A 165 -5.58 -6.87 -4.72
CA LEU A 165 -4.88 -7.13 -3.45
C LEU A 165 -5.72 -7.97 -2.46
N VAL A 166 -6.91 -8.42 -2.84
CA VAL A 166 -7.77 -9.28 -2.02
C VAL A 166 -7.78 -10.69 -2.61
N HIS A 167 -6.92 -11.55 -2.07
CA HIS A 167 -6.74 -12.90 -2.59
C HIS A 167 -8.01 -13.74 -2.32
N PRO A 168 -8.62 -14.34 -3.36
CA PRO A 168 -9.94 -14.96 -3.25
C PRO A 168 -9.95 -16.27 -2.44
N GLN A 169 -8.82 -16.97 -2.39
CA GLN A 169 -8.73 -18.34 -1.87
C GLN A 169 -7.65 -18.52 -0.79
N LYS A 170 -7.18 -17.43 -0.16
CA LYS A 170 -6.16 -17.57 0.91
C LYS A 170 -6.82 -17.94 2.24
N GLY A 171 -5.99 -18.39 3.17
CA GLY A 171 -6.39 -18.64 4.56
C GLY A 171 -7.03 -17.43 5.24
N CYS A 172 -7.54 -17.64 6.45
CA CYS A 172 -8.29 -16.63 7.20
C CYS A 172 -7.46 -15.35 7.40
N TYR A 173 -8.11 -14.20 7.24
CA TYR A 173 -7.57 -12.88 7.57
C TYR A 173 -8.68 -11.97 8.12
N ILE A 174 -8.29 -10.86 8.74
CA ILE A 174 -9.22 -9.99 9.44
C ILE A 174 -10.13 -9.26 8.45
N GLY A 175 -11.44 -9.41 8.59
CA GLY A 175 -12.42 -8.80 7.69
C GLY A 175 -12.75 -9.62 6.44
N GLN A 176 -12.16 -10.82 6.29
CA GLN A 176 -12.41 -11.71 5.15
C GLN A 176 -13.89 -12.01 4.95
N GLU A 177 -14.64 -12.36 6.01
CA GLU A 177 -16.06 -12.70 5.90
C GLU A 177 -16.88 -11.56 5.26
N VAL A 178 -16.60 -10.31 5.64
CA VAL A 178 -17.28 -9.14 5.09
C VAL A 178 -16.92 -8.97 3.60
N LEU A 179 -15.65 -9.09 3.22
CA LEU A 179 -15.21 -8.98 1.82
C LEU A 179 -15.78 -10.11 0.94
N THR A 180 -15.77 -11.35 1.42
CA THR A 180 -16.35 -12.50 0.71
C THR A 180 -17.85 -12.33 0.52
N ARG A 181 -18.58 -11.85 1.54
CA ARG A 181 -20.02 -11.54 1.41
C ARG A 181 -20.27 -10.44 0.39
N MET A 182 -19.42 -9.41 0.34
CA MET A 182 -19.54 -8.33 -0.65
C MET A 182 -19.37 -8.83 -2.09
N ARG A 183 -18.39 -9.72 -2.33
CA ARG A 183 -18.15 -10.33 -3.65
C ARG A 183 -19.27 -11.27 -4.09
N THR A 184 -19.73 -12.13 -3.18
CA THR A 184 -20.72 -13.18 -3.51
C THR A 184 -22.16 -12.67 -3.64
N ARG A 185 -22.61 -11.79 -2.74
CA ARG A 185 -24.03 -11.40 -2.69
C ARG A 185 -24.38 -10.22 -3.57
N ASN A 186 -23.42 -9.30 -3.76
CA ASN A 186 -23.70 -8.06 -4.45
C ASN A 186 -22.96 -7.94 -5.80
N SER A 187 -22.12 -8.93 -6.15
CA SER A 187 -21.17 -8.86 -7.27
C SER A 187 -20.44 -7.51 -7.30
N ILE A 188 -20.15 -6.96 -6.12
CA ILE A 188 -19.59 -5.63 -6.00
C ILE A 188 -18.09 -5.75 -6.22
N ASP A 189 -17.65 -5.23 -7.36
CA ASP A 189 -16.26 -4.86 -7.56
C ASP A 189 -16.17 -3.39 -7.94
N TYR A 190 -15.01 -2.77 -7.70
CA TYR A 190 -14.75 -1.41 -8.16
C TYR A 190 -13.41 -1.33 -8.87
N VAL A 191 -13.37 -0.43 -9.85
CA VAL A 191 -12.18 -0.17 -10.66
C VAL A 191 -11.87 1.32 -10.68
N ILE A 192 -10.57 1.61 -10.77
CA ILE A 192 -10.07 2.97 -11.00
C ILE A 192 -10.21 3.28 -12.49
N ARG A 193 -10.82 4.41 -12.84
CA ARG A 193 -10.90 4.88 -14.24
C ARG A 193 -10.42 6.31 -14.38
N LYS A 194 -9.66 6.54 -15.45
CA LYS A 194 -9.33 7.87 -15.95
C LYS A 194 -10.52 8.42 -16.74
N LYS A 195 -10.91 9.67 -16.49
CA LYS A 195 -11.96 10.39 -17.21
C LYS A 195 -11.54 11.82 -17.53
N THR A 196 -11.92 12.31 -18.71
CA THR A 196 -11.67 13.70 -19.13
C THR A 196 -12.54 14.67 -18.36
N ASN A 197 -11.95 15.77 -17.89
CA ASN A 197 -12.62 16.81 -17.12
C ASN A 197 -13.68 17.57 -17.95
N PRO A 198 -14.77 18.08 -17.32
CA PRO A 198 -15.10 17.95 -15.90
C PRO A 198 -15.71 16.58 -15.56
N VAL A 199 -15.43 16.08 -14.35
CA VAL A 199 -15.94 14.79 -13.86
C VAL A 199 -16.59 14.97 -12.50
N GLU A 200 -17.83 14.48 -12.35
CA GLU A 200 -18.47 14.42 -11.03
C GLU A 200 -17.83 13.33 -10.16
N LYS A 201 -17.64 13.64 -8.86
CA LYS A 201 -17.12 12.70 -7.85
C LYS A 201 -15.71 12.15 -8.16
N ALA A 202 -14.87 12.95 -8.79
CA ALA A 202 -13.44 12.66 -8.92
C ALA A 202 -12.79 12.39 -7.55
N THR A 203 -11.96 11.36 -7.47
CA THR A 203 -11.17 11.04 -6.27
C THR A 203 -9.78 11.67 -6.32
N THR A 204 -9.24 11.83 -7.52
CA THR A 204 -8.00 12.58 -7.80
C THR A 204 -8.25 13.47 -9.01
N ILE A 205 -7.96 14.77 -8.90
CA ILE A 205 -8.18 15.75 -9.97
C ILE A 205 -6.84 16.17 -10.54
N GLY A 206 -6.67 16.03 -11.86
CA GLY A 206 -5.55 16.59 -12.62
C GLY A 206 -6.00 17.66 -13.59
N GLN A 207 -5.07 18.13 -14.43
CA GLN A 207 -5.28 19.24 -15.34
C GLN A 207 -6.35 18.94 -16.40
N HIS A 208 -6.21 17.82 -17.12
CA HIS A 208 -7.09 17.44 -18.23
C HIS A 208 -8.00 16.25 -17.90
N ASN A 209 -7.53 15.36 -17.02
CA ASN A 209 -8.22 14.15 -16.63
C ASN A 209 -8.28 14.04 -15.11
N SER A 210 -9.18 13.20 -14.62
CA SER A 210 -9.34 12.85 -13.21
C SER A 210 -9.45 11.33 -13.05
N LEU A 211 -9.13 10.83 -11.86
CA LEU A 211 -9.49 9.48 -11.44
C LEU A 211 -10.86 9.47 -10.80
N VAL A 212 -11.61 8.41 -11.08
CA VAL A 212 -12.84 8.03 -10.38
C VAL A 212 -12.76 6.57 -9.98
N VAL A 213 -13.44 6.23 -8.89
CA VAL A 213 -13.69 4.85 -8.50
C VAL A 213 -15.11 4.48 -8.91
N GLU A 214 -15.24 3.47 -9.76
CA GLU A 214 -16.53 3.06 -10.32
C GLU A 214 -16.83 1.61 -10.00
N ARG A 215 -18.11 1.33 -9.72
CA ARG A 215 -18.58 -0.04 -9.54
C ARG A 215 -18.61 -0.75 -10.89
N VAL A 216 -18.05 -1.95 -10.95
CA VAL A 216 -18.19 -2.85 -12.10
C VAL A 216 -19.60 -3.45 -12.06
N GLN A 217 -20.32 -3.36 -13.18
CA GLN A 217 -21.63 -3.99 -13.36
C GLN A 217 -21.47 -5.46 -13.75
#